data_AF-A0A512BRM3-F1
#
_entry.id   AF-A0A512BRM3-F1
#
_cell.length_a   1.000
_cell.length_b   1.000
_cell.length_c   1.000
_cell.angle_alpha   90.00
_cell.angle_beta   90.00
_cell.angle_gamma   90.00
#
_symmetry.space_group_name_H-M   'P 1'
#
loop_
_entity.id
_entity.type
_entity.pdbx_description
1 polymer ?
#
loop_
_entity_poly.entity_id
_entity_poly.type
_entity_poly.pdbx_seq_one_letter_code
_entity_poly.pdbx_strand_id
1 'polypeptide(L)'
;MTSSHKMAANRANAQRSTGPRTAAGKASSRHNAAKHRLAVPVSALPALAQEMARLSEQIAAGSVNPLIQEAATRVAEAAIDVLRVRKARTQVFGDLMSALDESPPPPVEKRMLSLPSLPRPPIKRAMSRAYDQGGGPGMSRLWDAYALEEYQVTNRIRQIKTEYHEAQQAAKQHAQQLRLSWACLEKLERYERRALSRRRTALKALNALNGHASAAGDAEA
;
A
#
# COMPACT_ATOMS: atom_id res chain seq x y z
N MET A 1 30.05 -20.43 0.88
CA MET A 1 30.61 -19.39 -0.02
C MET A 1 29.70 -19.23 -1.24
N THR A 2 29.37 -18.00 -1.66
CA THR A 2 28.59 -17.75 -2.88
C THR A 2 29.51 -17.75 -4.10
N SER A 3 29.23 -18.58 -5.10
CA SER A 3 30.03 -18.63 -6.33
C SER A 3 30.00 -17.30 -7.10
N SER A 4 31.06 -17.03 -7.86
CA SER A 4 31.18 -15.84 -8.73
C SER A 4 29.97 -15.68 -9.65
N HIS A 5 29.46 -16.79 -10.16
CA HIS A 5 28.28 -16.85 -11.01
C HIS A 5 27.00 -16.39 -10.27
N LYS A 6 26.81 -16.83 -9.02
CA LYS A 6 25.70 -16.36 -8.17
C LYS A 6 25.83 -14.87 -7.85
N MET A 7 27.05 -14.34 -7.67
CA MET A 7 27.28 -12.92 -7.42
C MET A 7 26.98 -12.03 -8.65
N ALA A 8 27.37 -12.48 -9.84
CA ALA A 8 27.06 -11.79 -11.10
C ALA A 8 25.55 -11.74 -11.37
N ALA A 9 24.86 -12.87 -11.19
CA ALA A 9 23.40 -12.93 -11.30
C ALA A 9 22.69 -12.03 -10.28
N ASN A 10 23.17 -11.99 -9.03
CA ASN A 10 22.60 -11.11 -8.01
C ASN A 10 22.78 -9.62 -8.36
N ARG A 11 23.94 -9.23 -8.91
CA ARG A 11 24.19 -7.86 -9.39
C ARG A 11 23.29 -7.48 -10.57
N ALA A 12 23.14 -8.36 -11.55
CA ALA A 12 22.27 -8.12 -12.69
C ALA A 12 20.78 -8.01 -12.28
N ASN A 13 20.35 -8.80 -11.29
CA ASN A 13 19.00 -8.72 -10.71
C ASN A 13 18.81 -7.45 -9.87
N ALA A 14 19.84 -7.03 -9.12
CA ALA A 14 19.82 -5.79 -8.35
C ALA A 14 19.67 -4.56 -9.26
N GLN A 15 20.35 -4.54 -10.42
CA GLN A 15 20.23 -3.45 -11.40
C GLN A 15 18.83 -3.34 -12.03
N ARG A 16 18.10 -4.46 -12.16
CA ARG A 16 16.70 -4.49 -12.64
C ARG A 16 15.66 -4.25 -11.55
N SER A 17 16.08 -4.04 -10.30
CA SER A 17 15.16 -3.87 -9.18
C SER A 17 14.52 -2.48 -9.20
N THR A 18 13.25 -2.40 -9.60
CA THR A 18 12.40 -1.20 -9.56
C THR A 18 11.90 -0.89 -8.14
N GLY A 19 12.76 -1.08 -7.13
CA GLY A 19 12.43 -0.72 -5.75
C GLY A 19 12.04 0.76 -5.64
N PRO A 20 11.25 1.14 -4.63
CA PRO A 20 10.80 2.52 -4.48
C PRO A 20 11.99 3.48 -4.45
N ARG A 21 12.02 4.43 -5.40
CA ARG A 21 13.14 5.37 -5.61
C ARG A 21 12.99 6.64 -4.78
N THR A 22 11.76 7.00 -4.41
CA THR A 22 11.45 8.18 -3.60
C THR A 22 11.58 7.89 -2.10
N ALA A 23 11.92 8.91 -1.31
CA ALA A 23 12.00 8.79 0.15
C ALA A 23 10.67 8.30 0.74
N ALA A 24 9.54 8.82 0.26
CA ALA A 24 8.20 8.40 0.66
C ALA A 24 7.92 6.93 0.30
N GLY A 25 8.26 6.49 -0.92
CA GLY A 25 8.09 5.08 -1.32
C GLY A 25 8.97 4.13 -0.51
N LYS A 26 10.20 4.55 -0.15
CA LYS A 26 11.09 3.79 0.73
C LYS A 26 10.56 3.74 2.16
N ALA A 27 10.02 4.84 2.66
CA ALA A 27 9.41 4.91 3.99
C ALA A 27 8.15 4.05 4.07
N SER A 28 7.27 4.12 3.08
CA SER A 28 6.06 3.29 2.98
C SER A 28 6.41 1.80 2.82
N SER A 29 7.41 1.45 2.00
CA SER A 29 7.88 0.06 1.91
C SER A 29 8.56 -0.44 3.18
N ARG A 30 9.30 0.40 3.91
CA ARG A 30 9.85 0.05 5.23
C ARG A 30 8.75 -0.08 6.26
N HIS A 31 7.77 0.82 6.24
CA HIS A 31 6.63 0.82 7.13
C HIS A 31 5.78 -0.43 6.93
N ASN A 32 5.56 -0.90 5.69
CA ASN A 32 4.83 -2.16 5.46
C ASN A 32 5.63 -3.38 5.93
N ALA A 33 6.94 -3.43 5.65
CA ALA A 33 7.80 -4.51 6.16
C ALA A 33 7.88 -4.52 7.70
N ALA A 34 7.85 -3.34 8.34
CA ALA A 34 7.87 -3.16 9.78
C ALA A 34 6.49 -3.40 10.43
N LYS A 35 5.40 -2.94 9.82
CA LYS A 35 3.99 -3.17 10.23
C LYS A 35 3.69 -4.65 10.29
N HIS A 36 4.14 -5.41 9.29
CA HIS A 36 3.97 -6.86 9.25
C HIS A 36 5.14 -7.64 9.87
N ARG A 37 6.19 -6.93 10.32
CA ARG A 37 7.43 -7.46 10.93
C ARG A 37 8.10 -8.58 10.11
N LEU A 38 7.85 -8.69 8.80
CA LEU A 38 8.24 -9.85 7.97
C LEU A 38 9.76 -9.98 7.77
N ALA A 39 10.52 -8.93 8.09
CA ALA A 39 11.98 -8.97 8.11
C ALA A 39 12.56 -9.48 9.44
N VAL A 40 11.74 -9.55 10.49
CA VAL A 40 12.12 -10.04 11.82
C VAL A 40 11.86 -11.55 11.87
N PRO A 41 12.86 -12.36 12.26
CA PRO A 41 12.67 -13.80 12.40
C PRO A 41 11.63 -14.11 13.49
N VAL A 42 10.93 -15.24 13.36
CA VAL A 42 9.86 -15.63 14.30
C VAL A 42 10.42 -15.80 15.71
N SER A 43 11.62 -16.38 15.81
CA SER A 43 12.36 -16.56 17.06
C SER A 43 12.59 -15.25 17.85
N ALA A 44 12.65 -14.09 17.18
CA ALA A 44 12.82 -12.80 17.83
C ALA A 44 11.48 -12.12 18.21
N LEU A 45 10.34 -12.79 18.03
CA LEU A 45 9.01 -12.25 18.32
C LEU A 45 8.41 -12.96 19.54
N PRO A 46 8.40 -12.31 20.72
CA PRO A 46 7.88 -12.92 21.96
C PRO A 46 6.43 -13.42 21.83
N ALA A 47 5.60 -12.69 21.07
CA ALA A 47 4.20 -13.04 20.84
C ALA A 47 4.00 -14.38 20.08
N LEU A 48 5.03 -14.90 19.41
CA LEU A 48 4.97 -16.15 18.65
C LEU A 48 5.79 -17.28 19.31
N ALA A 49 6.47 -17.00 20.43
CA ALA A 49 7.35 -17.97 21.09
C ALA A 49 6.59 -19.22 21.55
N GLN A 50 5.41 -19.03 22.16
CA GLN A 50 4.58 -20.15 22.64
C GLN A 50 4.04 -21.01 21.49
N GLU A 51 3.56 -20.37 20.41
CA GLU A 51 3.08 -21.09 19.22
C GLU A 51 4.21 -21.87 18.54
N MET A 52 5.39 -21.26 18.41
CA MET A 52 6.57 -21.90 17.85
C MET A 52 7.03 -23.09 18.69
N ALA A 53 7.07 -22.96 20.02
CA ALA A 53 7.42 -24.05 20.92
C ALA A 53 6.45 -25.22 20.80
N ARG A 54 5.14 -24.94 20.86
CA ARG A 54 4.08 -25.95 20.69
C ARG A 54 4.20 -26.67 19.35
N LEU A 55 4.37 -25.94 18.27
CA LEU A 55 4.48 -26.51 16.93
C LEU A 55 5.76 -27.34 16.78
N SER A 56 6.87 -26.87 17.34
CA SER A 56 8.14 -27.61 17.36
C SER A 56 8.00 -28.94 18.09
N GLU A 57 7.36 -28.94 19.27
CA GLU A 57 7.14 -30.16 20.05
C GLU A 57 6.26 -31.17 19.30
N GLN A 58 5.17 -30.70 18.66
CA GLN A 58 4.31 -31.53 17.82
C GLN A 58 5.08 -32.14 16.64
N ILE A 59 5.97 -31.37 16.00
CA ILE A 59 6.78 -31.84 14.86
C ILE A 59 7.86 -32.83 15.32
N ALA A 60 8.45 -32.61 16.50
CA ALA A 60 9.45 -33.51 17.07
C ALA A 60 8.87 -34.86 17.50
N ALA A 61 7.53 -34.98 17.61
CA ALA A 61 6.81 -36.21 17.94
C ALA A 61 7.35 -36.92 19.20
N GLY A 62 7.70 -36.13 20.23
CA GLY A 62 8.24 -36.66 21.49
C GLY A 62 9.70 -37.14 21.42
N SER A 63 10.42 -36.90 20.33
CA SER A 63 11.83 -37.24 20.22
C SER A 63 12.68 -36.50 21.26
N VAL A 64 13.54 -37.25 21.96
CA VAL A 64 14.56 -36.72 22.87
C VAL A 64 15.87 -36.35 22.16
N ASN A 65 15.99 -36.65 20.86
CA ASN A 65 17.20 -36.36 20.09
C ASN A 65 17.32 -34.84 19.85
N PRO A 66 18.38 -34.18 20.33
CA PRO A 66 18.56 -32.73 20.18
C PRO A 66 18.58 -32.26 18.72
N LEU A 67 19.09 -33.07 17.79
CA LEU A 67 19.13 -32.73 16.36
C LEU A 67 17.74 -32.72 15.74
N ILE A 68 16.88 -33.68 16.14
CA ILE A 68 15.48 -33.74 15.69
C ILE A 68 14.70 -32.56 16.27
N GLN A 69 14.93 -32.21 17.53
CA GLN A 69 14.30 -31.05 18.19
C GLN A 69 14.69 -29.71 17.52
N GLU A 70 15.97 -29.54 17.18
CA GLU A 70 16.43 -28.35 16.46
C GLU A 70 15.84 -28.29 15.04
N ALA A 71 15.82 -29.42 14.32
CA ALA A 71 15.22 -29.51 13.00
C ALA A 71 13.71 -29.20 13.04
N ALA A 72 12.99 -29.71 14.03
CA ALA A 72 11.58 -29.42 14.29
C ALA A 72 11.35 -27.93 14.55
N THR A 73 12.22 -27.29 15.34
CA THR A 73 12.17 -25.84 15.62
C THR A 73 12.29 -25.03 14.32
N ARG A 74 13.25 -25.40 13.44
CA ARG A 74 13.43 -24.74 12.14
C ARG A 74 12.23 -24.94 11.21
N VAL A 75 11.58 -26.10 11.25
CA VAL A 75 10.34 -26.34 10.50
C VAL A 75 9.21 -25.48 11.05
N ALA A 76 9.05 -25.41 12.38
CA ALA A 76 8.03 -24.61 13.05
C ALA A 76 8.17 -23.11 12.72
N GLU A 77 9.37 -22.55 12.85
CA GLU A 77 9.66 -21.16 12.49
C GLU A 77 9.30 -20.87 11.02
N ALA A 78 9.75 -21.72 10.09
CA ALA A 78 9.46 -21.54 8.67
C ALA A 78 7.96 -21.67 8.34
N ALA A 79 7.22 -22.54 9.06
CA ALA A 79 5.78 -22.69 8.90
C ALA A 79 5.03 -21.43 9.38
N ILE A 80 5.40 -20.88 10.54
CA ILE A 80 4.82 -19.63 11.06
C ILE A 80 5.13 -18.46 10.10
N ASP A 81 6.34 -18.38 9.55
CA ASP A 81 6.69 -17.36 8.56
C ASP A 81 5.79 -17.41 7.31
N VAL A 82 5.46 -18.60 6.81
CA VAL A 82 4.50 -18.75 5.69
C VAL A 82 3.14 -18.16 6.06
N LEU A 83 2.63 -18.47 7.25
CA LEU A 83 1.34 -17.96 7.73
C LEU A 83 1.35 -16.44 7.88
N ARG A 84 2.43 -15.87 8.41
CA ARG A 84 2.61 -14.42 8.57
C ARG A 84 2.59 -13.69 7.23
N VAL A 85 3.31 -14.22 6.24
CA VAL A 85 3.34 -13.63 4.89
C VAL A 85 1.96 -13.72 4.24
N ARG A 86 1.27 -14.85 4.37
CA ARG A 86 -0.09 -15.02 3.83
C ARG A 86 -1.08 -14.06 4.48
N LYS A 87 -1.04 -13.90 5.80
CA LYS A 87 -1.88 -12.94 6.52
C LYS A 87 -1.63 -11.51 6.02
N ALA A 88 -0.38 -11.10 5.89
CA ALA A 88 -0.03 -9.79 5.35
C ALA A 88 -0.52 -9.62 3.90
N ARG A 89 -0.41 -10.68 3.07
CA ARG A 89 -0.90 -10.68 1.68
C ARG A 89 -2.42 -10.52 1.62
N THR A 90 -3.18 -11.25 2.42
CA THR A 90 -4.64 -11.12 2.49
C THR A 90 -5.06 -9.72 2.92
N GLN A 91 -4.36 -9.11 3.88
CA GLN A 91 -4.62 -7.73 4.30
C GLN A 91 -4.40 -6.73 3.16
N VAL A 92 -3.23 -6.77 2.52
CA VAL A 92 -2.94 -5.85 1.39
C VAL A 92 -3.88 -6.09 0.21
N PHE A 93 -4.28 -7.35 -0.03
CA PHE A 93 -5.25 -7.67 -1.07
C PHE A 93 -6.63 -7.11 -0.74
N GLY A 94 -7.09 -7.24 0.51
CA GLY A 94 -8.33 -6.61 0.98
C GLY A 94 -8.30 -5.09 0.82
N ASP A 95 -7.23 -4.44 1.28
CA ASP A 95 -7.03 -2.99 1.12
C ASP A 95 -7.05 -2.57 -0.35
N LEU A 96 -6.50 -3.40 -1.25
CA LEU A 96 -6.52 -3.16 -2.70
C LEU A 96 -7.92 -3.31 -3.28
N MET A 97 -8.69 -4.33 -2.88
CA MET A 97 -10.07 -4.53 -3.36
C MET A 97 -10.95 -3.36 -2.93
N SER A 98 -10.88 -2.96 -1.66
CA SER A 98 -11.60 -1.78 -1.17
C SER A 98 -11.20 -0.51 -1.94
N ALA A 99 -9.91 -0.31 -2.21
CA ALA A 99 -9.47 0.83 -3.00
C ALA A 99 -9.91 0.78 -4.48
N LEU A 100 -10.11 -0.41 -5.06
CA LEU A 100 -10.65 -0.54 -6.42
C LEU A 100 -12.16 -0.31 -6.47
N ASP A 101 -12.88 -0.69 -5.41
CA ASP A 101 -14.32 -0.44 -5.27
C ASP A 101 -14.61 1.05 -5.00
N GLU A 102 -13.70 1.75 -4.34
CA GLU A 102 -13.72 3.21 -4.24
C GLU A 102 -13.56 3.82 -5.63
N SER A 103 -14.67 4.30 -6.19
CA SER A 103 -14.64 5.10 -7.41
C SER A 103 -13.81 6.35 -7.15
N PRO A 104 -12.71 6.60 -7.89
CA PRO A 104 -12.00 7.85 -7.77
C PRO A 104 -12.99 8.99 -8.12
N PRO A 105 -12.83 10.19 -7.53
CA PRO A 105 -13.63 11.32 -7.96
C PRO A 105 -13.50 11.42 -9.48
N PRO A 106 -14.63 11.52 -10.22
CA PRO A 106 -14.59 11.49 -11.67
C PRO A 106 -13.58 12.53 -12.13
N PRO A 107 -12.75 12.22 -13.14
CA PRO A 107 -11.85 13.23 -13.68
C PRO A 107 -12.72 14.42 -14.01
N VAL A 108 -12.47 15.55 -13.35
CA VAL A 108 -13.22 16.76 -13.62
C VAL A 108 -12.86 17.08 -15.06
N GLU A 109 -13.81 16.75 -15.95
CA GLU A 109 -13.69 17.06 -17.37
C GLU A 109 -13.32 18.54 -17.45
N LYS A 110 -12.48 18.93 -18.40
CA LYS A 110 -12.16 20.35 -18.64
C LYS A 110 -13.43 21.10 -19.10
N ARG A 111 -14.48 21.15 -18.29
CA ARG A 111 -15.62 22.04 -18.44
C ARG A 111 -15.17 23.44 -18.00
N MET A 112 -14.10 23.95 -18.62
CA MET A 112 -13.91 25.40 -18.76
C MET A 112 -15.14 26.02 -19.46
N LEU A 113 -15.88 25.19 -20.23
CA LEU A 113 -17.17 25.51 -20.85
C LEU A 113 -18.35 25.71 -19.87
N SER A 114 -18.23 25.35 -18.58
CA SER A 114 -19.28 25.57 -17.57
C SER A 114 -18.92 26.58 -16.49
N LEU A 115 -17.84 27.37 -16.69
CA LEU A 115 -17.56 28.49 -15.81
C LEU A 115 -18.65 29.56 -15.99
N PRO A 116 -19.24 30.07 -14.91
CA PRO A 116 -20.16 31.19 -15.02
C PRO A 116 -19.41 32.38 -15.65
N SER A 117 -20.04 33.03 -16.62
CA SER A 117 -19.51 34.24 -17.23
C SER A 117 -19.60 35.41 -16.25
N LEU A 118 -18.64 36.32 -16.30
CA LEU A 118 -18.73 37.57 -15.56
C LEU A 118 -19.99 38.35 -16.01
N PRO A 119 -20.73 38.96 -15.05
CA PRO A 119 -21.84 39.83 -15.39
C PRO A 119 -21.34 41.01 -16.22
N ARG A 120 -22.20 41.54 -17.08
CA ARG A 120 -21.88 42.74 -17.85
C ARG A 120 -22.17 43.98 -17.01
N PRO A 121 -21.29 45.00 -17.04
CA PRO A 121 -21.56 46.24 -16.34
C PRO A 121 -22.80 46.94 -16.91
N PRO A 122 -23.52 47.75 -16.09
CA PRO A 122 -24.68 48.48 -16.56
C PRO A 122 -24.30 49.41 -17.71
N ILE A 123 -25.07 49.37 -18.80
CA ILE A 123 -24.84 50.21 -19.99
C ILE A 123 -25.53 51.57 -19.87
N LYS A 124 -25.10 52.55 -20.67
CA LYS A 124 -25.59 53.95 -20.65
C LYS A 124 -27.13 54.09 -20.61
N ARG A 125 -27.87 53.23 -21.32
CA ARG A 125 -29.36 53.24 -21.31
C ARG A 125 -29.99 52.75 -20.00
N ALA A 126 -29.34 51.82 -19.30
CA ALA A 126 -29.78 51.36 -17.98
C ALA A 126 -29.46 52.42 -16.92
N MET A 127 -28.29 53.04 -17.02
CA MET A 127 -27.88 54.15 -16.16
C MET A 127 -28.80 55.36 -16.29
N SER A 128 -29.12 55.78 -17.52
CA SER A 128 -30.05 56.88 -17.79
C SER A 128 -31.42 56.63 -17.14
N ARG A 129 -31.97 55.42 -17.32
CA ARG A 129 -33.26 55.06 -16.71
C ARG A 129 -33.22 55.08 -15.17
N ALA A 130 -32.14 54.63 -14.55
CA ALA A 130 -32.00 54.67 -13.10
C ALA A 130 -31.85 56.11 -12.56
N TYR A 131 -31.21 56.98 -13.35
CA TYR A 131 -31.14 58.41 -13.05
C TYR A 131 -32.55 59.03 -13.12
N ASP A 132 -33.31 58.74 -14.17
CA ASP A 132 -34.68 59.26 -14.36
C ASP A 132 -35.66 58.75 -13.28
N GLN A 133 -35.45 57.53 -12.77
CA GLN A 133 -36.33 56.88 -11.78
C GLN A 133 -35.98 57.17 -10.32
N GLY A 134 -34.88 57.87 -10.03
CA GLY A 134 -34.49 58.12 -8.63
C GLY A 134 -33.13 58.78 -8.39
N GLY A 135 -32.47 59.32 -9.42
CA GLY A 135 -31.20 60.05 -9.28
C GLY A 135 -30.03 59.21 -8.76
N GLY A 136 -29.11 59.85 -8.03
CA GLY A 136 -27.90 59.21 -7.47
C GLY A 136 -28.13 57.90 -6.71
N PRO A 137 -29.15 57.77 -5.83
CA PRO A 137 -29.48 56.51 -5.15
C PRO A 137 -29.93 55.36 -6.06
N GLY A 138 -30.51 55.64 -7.22
CA GLY A 138 -30.84 54.63 -8.23
C GLY A 138 -29.59 54.09 -8.92
N MET A 139 -28.63 54.97 -9.19
CA MET A 139 -27.32 54.63 -9.76
C MET A 139 -26.47 53.80 -8.79
N SER A 140 -26.43 54.14 -7.49
CA SER A 140 -25.71 53.35 -6.48
C SER A 140 -26.21 51.91 -6.45
N ARG A 141 -27.54 51.72 -6.33
CA ARG A 141 -28.15 50.38 -6.26
C ARG A 141 -27.82 49.50 -7.47
N LEU A 142 -27.75 50.07 -8.68
CA LEU A 142 -27.34 49.32 -9.88
C LEU A 142 -25.89 48.87 -9.81
N TRP A 143 -24.97 49.74 -9.38
CA TRP A 143 -23.57 49.42 -9.22
C TRP A 143 -23.32 48.44 -8.07
N ASP A 144 -24.02 48.60 -6.96
CA ASP A 144 -23.97 47.70 -5.80
C ASP A 144 -24.43 46.28 -6.18
N ALA A 145 -25.52 46.17 -6.96
CA ALA A 145 -26.01 44.90 -7.48
C ALA A 145 -25.00 44.24 -8.44
N TYR A 146 -24.42 45.01 -9.37
CA TYR A 146 -23.37 44.52 -10.27
C TYR A 146 -22.13 44.03 -9.51
N ALA A 147 -21.64 44.82 -8.55
CA ALA A 147 -20.46 44.48 -7.76
C ALA A 147 -20.69 43.22 -6.92
N LEU A 148 -21.89 43.04 -6.36
CA LEU A 148 -22.26 41.84 -5.62
C LEU A 148 -22.29 40.60 -6.52
N GLU A 149 -22.89 40.70 -7.70
CA GLU A 149 -22.95 39.59 -8.66
C GLU A 149 -21.55 39.23 -9.18
N GLU A 150 -20.72 40.24 -9.50
CA GLU A 150 -19.33 40.04 -9.91
C GLU A 150 -18.51 39.34 -8.82
N TYR A 151 -18.66 39.76 -7.56
CA TYR A 151 -18.03 39.12 -6.41
C TYR A 151 -18.47 37.66 -6.23
N GLN A 152 -19.78 37.39 -6.37
CA GLN A 152 -20.31 36.02 -6.27
C GLN A 152 -19.76 35.12 -7.37
N VAL A 153 -19.76 35.59 -8.63
CA VAL A 153 -19.24 34.83 -9.78
C VAL A 153 -17.74 34.58 -9.65
N THR A 154 -16.95 35.59 -9.28
CA THR A 154 -15.49 35.46 -9.14
C THR A 154 -15.11 34.49 -8.02
N ASN A 155 -15.79 34.53 -6.88
CA ASN A 155 -15.59 33.54 -5.81
C ASN A 155 -16.02 32.14 -6.22
N ARG A 156 -17.13 32.00 -6.96
CA ARG A 156 -17.56 30.70 -7.47
C ARG A 156 -16.54 30.10 -8.44
N ILE A 157 -15.98 30.92 -9.33
CA ILE A 157 -14.88 30.51 -10.22
C ILE A 157 -13.67 30.05 -9.39
N ARG A 158 -13.31 30.76 -8.32
CA ARG A 158 -12.19 30.39 -7.44
C ARG A 158 -12.44 29.03 -6.76
N GLN A 159 -13.64 28.82 -6.22
CA GLN A 159 -14.04 27.56 -5.59
C GLN A 159 -14.01 26.39 -6.58
N ILE A 160 -14.54 26.57 -7.79
CA ILE A 160 -14.48 25.52 -8.83
C ILE A 160 -13.04 25.15 -9.16
N LYS A 161 -12.13 26.14 -9.21
CA LYS A 161 -10.70 25.88 -9.44
C LYS A 161 -10.07 25.11 -8.28
N THR A 162 -10.41 25.41 -7.03
CA THR A 162 -9.87 24.68 -5.87
C THR A 162 -10.41 23.25 -5.84
N GLU A 163 -11.72 23.07 -6.00
CA GLU A 163 -12.38 21.75 -6.09
C GLU A 163 -11.76 20.89 -7.21
N TYR A 164 -11.48 21.50 -8.38
CA TYR A 164 -10.80 20.84 -9.49
C TYR A 164 -9.41 20.33 -9.11
N HIS A 165 -8.60 21.18 -8.48
CA HIS A 165 -7.24 20.82 -8.09
C HIS A 165 -7.24 19.73 -7.00
N GLU A 166 -8.15 19.82 -6.03
CA GLU A 166 -8.32 18.82 -4.98
C GLU A 166 -8.75 17.47 -5.58
N ALA A 167 -9.76 17.46 -6.45
CA ALA A 167 -10.20 16.24 -7.13
C ALA A 167 -9.07 15.61 -7.97
N GLN A 168 -8.29 16.44 -8.68
CA GLN A 168 -7.15 15.96 -9.45
C GLN A 168 -6.04 15.38 -8.56
N GLN A 169 -5.78 16.00 -7.40
CA GLN A 169 -4.82 15.49 -6.43
C GLN A 169 -5.30 14.17 -5.81
N ALA A 170 -6.57 14.08 -5.42
CA ALA A 170 -7.18 12.86 -4.89
C ALA A 170 -7.10 11.71 -5.90
N ALA A 171 -7.43 11.95 -7.18
CA ALA A 171 -7.31 10.95 -8.24
C ALA A 171 -5.86 10.46 -8.43
N LYS A 172 -4.87 11.37 -8.37
CA LYS A 172 -3.45 11.02 -8.41
C LYS A 172 -3.02 10.19 -7.20
N GLN A 173 -3.48 10.56 -6.00
CA GLN A 173 -3.18 9.85 -4.76
C GLN A 173 -3.77 8.45 -4.76
N HIS A 174 -5.02 8.30 -5.20
CA HIS A 174 -5.70 7.02 -5.36
C HIS A 174 -4.97 6.09 -6.33
N ALA A 175 -4.63 6.58 -7.52
CA ALA A 175 -3.82 5.83 -8.49
C ALA A 175 -2.43 5.43 -7.93
N GLN A 176 -1.80 6.32 -7.16
CA GLN A 176 -0.53 6.03 -6.50
C GLN A 176 -0.67 4.96 -5.41
N GLN A 177 -1.74 5.00 -4.61
CA GLN A 177 -2.05 4.00 -3.59
C GLN A 177 -2.23 2.62 -4.22
N LEU A 178 -3.03 2.49 -5.28
CA LEU A 178 -3.20 1.24 -6.03
C LEU A 178 -1.87 0.69 -6.51
N ARG A 179 -1.01 1.54 -7.08
CA ARG A 179 0.32 1.16 -7.58
C ARG A 179 1.24 0.66 -6.46
N LEU A 180 1.20 1.32 -5.29
CA LEU A 180 1.99 0.92 -4.12
C LEU A 180 1.49 -0.39 -3.51
N SER A 181 0.19 -0.58 -3.41
CA SER A 181 -0.42 -1.83 -2.93
C SER A 181 -0.06 -3.00 -3.84
N TRP A 182 -0.15 -2.82 -5.17
CA TRP A 182 0.28 -3.83 -6.14
C TRP A 182 1.77 -4.20 -5.98
N ALA A 183 2.65 -3.20 -5.92
CA ALA A 183 4.07 -3.43 -5.70
C ALA A 183 4.37 -4.12 -4.35
N CYS A 184 3.51 -3.90 -3.34
CA CYS A 184 3.60 -4.60 -2.06
C CYS A 184 3.22 -6.08 -2.20
N LEU A 185 2.15 -6.41 -2.92
CA LEU A 185 1.75 -7.79 -3.21
C LEU A 185 2.85 -8.59 -3.93
N GLU A 186 3.49 -7.99 -4.94
CA GLU A 186 4.63 -8.63 -5.64
C GLU A 186 5.78 -8.95 -4.69
N LYS A 187 6.08 -8.08 -3.73
CA LYS A 187 7.11 -8.35 -2.71
C LYS A 187 6.69 -9.47 -1.77
N LEU A 188 5.44 -9.47 -1.31
CA LEU A 188 4.91 -10.52 -0.44
C LEU A 188 4.96 -11.88 -1.11
N GLU A 189 4.71 -11.95 -2.42
CA GLU A 189 4.87 -13.19 -3.20
C GLU A 189 6.32 -13.71 -3.17
N ARG A 190 7.31 -12.82 -3.24
CA ARG A 190 8.73 -13.22 -3.10
C ARG A 190 9.05 -13.73 -1.69
N TYR A 191 8.51 -13.09 -0.65
CA TYR A 191 8.66 -13.56 0.73
C TYR A 191 7.98 -14.91 0.95
N GLU A 192 6.81 -15.13 0.37
CA GLU A 192 6.07 -16.39 0.46
C GLU A 192 6.86 -17.52 -0.18
N ARG A 193 7.39 -17.32 -1.40
CA ARG A 193 8.28 -18.29 -2.05
C ARG A 193 9.51 -18.62 -1.21
N ARG A 194 10.13 -17.60 -0.60
CA ARG A 194 11.29 -17.80 0.29
C ARG A 194 10.93 -18.60 1.54
N ALA A 195 9.81 -18.28 2.19
CA ALA A 195 9.34 -18.98 3.39
C ALA A 195 8.98 -20.44 3.07
N LEU A 196 8.29 -20.70 1.96
CA LEU A 196 7.98 -22.05 1.48
C LEU A 196 9.25 -22.84 1.15
N SER A 197 10.25 -22.20 0.53
CA SER A 197 11.54 -22.83 0.25
C SER A 197 12.28 -23.20 1.54
N ARG A 198 12.34 -22.30 2.52
CA ARG A 198 12.92 -22.59 3.85
C ARG A 198 12.22 -23.75 4.53
N ARG A 199 10.88 -23.76 4.54
CA ARG A 199 10.08 -24.84 5.11
C ARG A 199 10.37 -26.17 4.43
N ARG A 200 10.43 -26.21 3.10
CA ARG A 200 10.74 -27.44 2.34
C ARG A 200 12.14 -27.95 2.66
N THR A 201 13.13 -27.08 2.76
CA THR A 201 14.51 -27.46 3.12
C THR A 201 14.57 -27.99 4.56
N ALA A 202 13.90 -27.34 5.50
CA ALA A 202 13.83 -27.78 6.89
C ALA A 202 13.15 -29.15 7.03
N LEU A 203 12.04 -29.37 6.31
CA LEU A 203 11.36 -30.67 6.27
C LEU A 203 12.25 -31.78 5.72
N LYS A 204 13.02 -31.50 4.66
CA LYS A 204 13.99 -32.47 4.13
C LYS A 204 15.06 -32.84 5.15
N ALA A 205 15.59 -31.85 5.88
CA ALA A 205 16.58 -32.09 6.92
C ALA A 205 16.01 -32.93 8.07
N LEU A 206 14.79 -32.63 8.53
CA LEU A 206 14.10 -33.40 9.55
C LEU A 206 13.87 -34.86 9.11
N ASN A 207 13.38 -35.07 7.88
CA ASN A 207 13.13 -36.41 7.35
C ASN A 207 14.41 -37.23 7.23
N ALA A 208 15.53 -36.61 6.85
CA ALA A 208 16.82 -37.30 6.80
C ALA A 208 17.24 -37.79 8.20
N LEU A 209 17.08 -36.95 9.24
CA LEU A 209 17.38 -37.33 10.62
C LEU A 209 16.48 -38.47 11.12
N ASN A 210 15.17 -38.41 10.82
CA ASN A 210 14.24 -39.48 11.18
C ASN A 210 14.54 -40.80 10.44
N GLY A 211 14.95 -40.73 9.16
CA GLY A 211 15.35 -41.91 8.39
C GLY A 211 16.61 -42.59 8.95
N HIS A 212 17.60 -41.80 9.38
CA HIS A 212 18.79 -42.33 10.06
C HIS A 212 18.48 -42.92 11.43
N ALA A 213 17.55 -42.32 12.19
CA ALA A 213 17.14 -42.85 13.49
C ALA A 213 16.41 -44.20 13.37
N SER A 214 15.55 -44.37 12.35
CA SER A 214 14.88 -45.65 12.09
C SER A 214 15.87 -46.75 11.71
N ALA A 215 16.82 -46.45 10.80
CA ALA A 215 17.81 -47.41 10.35
C ALA A 215 18.81 -47.84 11.44
N ALA A 216 19.06 -46.98 12.43
CA ALA A 216 19.90 -47.32 13.58
C ALA A 216 19.17 -48.23 14.59
N GLY A 217 17.87 -48.00 14.80
CA GLY A 217 17.05 -48.84 15.69
C GLY A 217 16.83 -50.26 15.18
N ASP A 218 16.73 -50.44 13.86
CA ASP A 218 16.58 -51.76 13.23
C ASP A 218 17.89 -52.56 13.18
N ALA A 219 19.05 -51.94 13.43
CA ALA A 219 20.36 -52.60 13.41
C ALA A 219 20.81 -53.10 14.80
N GLU A 220 20.14 -52.67 15.88
CA GLU A 220 20.38 -53.09 17.26
C GLU A 220 19.37 -54.15 17.77
N ALA A 221 18.43 -54.58 16.92
CA ALA A 221 17.43 -55.64 17.19
C ALA A 221 17.79 -56.94 16.47
#